data_AF-A0A1H8X3Z7-F1
#
_entry.id   AF-A0A1H8X3Z7-F1
#
_cell.length_a   1.000
_cell.length_b   1.000
_cell.length_c   1.000
_cell.angle_alpha   90.00
_cell.angle_beta   90.00
_cell.angle_gamma   90.00
#
_symmetry.space_group_name_H-M   'P 1'
#
loop_
_entity.id
_entity.type
_entity.pdbx_description
1 polymer ?
#
loop_
_entity_poly.entity_id
_entity_poly.type
_entity_poly.pdbx_seq_one_letter_code
_entity_poly.pdbx_strand_id
1 'polypeptide(L)'
;MAGTTAAQAATPAIPVTELLEIADYITKLKGGIAALRAQELTRDRIPMAHDELGSVVAATASATNRIMESAESILALEAKSLDDYRRKVEAHIGDIFEACTFQDITGQRISKVVEALGQLEKRLSQFSTVVNVRDGEAELDPEEARRKARAEKLLLNGPQPKGPATPQDAIDALFS
;
A
#
# COMPACT_ATOMS: atom_id res chain seq x y z
N MET A 1 62.12 49.04 -7.05
CA MET A 1 60.93 49.48 -6.29
C MET A 1 59.71 48.91 -7.00
N ALA A 2 59.17 47.81 -6.48
CA ALA A 2 58.02 47.12 -7.04
C ALA A 2 56.75 47.79 -6.51
N GLY A 3 55.95 48.37 -7.41
CA GLY A 3 54.62 48.89 -7.09
C GLY A 3 53.62 47.74 -7.13
N THR A 4 53.24 47.25 -5.96
CA THR A 4 52.20 46.23 -5.80
C THR A 4 50.83 46.90 -5.92
N THR A 5 50.21 46.82 -7.10
CA THR A 5 48.79 47.15 -7.28
C THR A 5 47.94 46.04 -6.68
N ALA A 6 47.36 46.32 -5.50
CA ALA A 6 46.37 45.45 -4.89
C ALA A 6 45.10 45.43 -5.75
N ALA A 7 44.86 44.30 -6.43
CA ALA A 7 43.58 44.03 -7.07
C ALA A 7 42.51 43.93 -5.98
N GLN A 8 41.62 44.92 -5.91
CA GLN A 8 40.42 44.85 -5.08
C GLN A 8 39.56 43.70 -5.62
N ALA A 9 39.44 42.63 -4.82
CA ALA A 9 38.50 41.55 -5.09
C ALA A 9 37.08 42.13 -4.95
N ALA A 10 36.40 42.33 -6.07
CA ALA A 10 35.00 42.73 -6.09
C ALA A 10 34.18 41.66 -5.34
N THR A 11 33.54 42.05 -4.25
CA THR A 11 32.55 41.21 -3.57
C THR A 11 31.46 40.88 -4.59
N PRO A 12 31.11 39.61 -4.83
CA PRO A 12 30.05 39.29 -5.77
C PRO A 12 28.74 39.84 -5.21
N ALA A 13 28.23 40.92 -5.80
CA ALA A 13 26.91 41.43 -5.51
C ALA A 13 25.90 40.47 -6.13
N ILE A 14 25.15 39.76 -5.28
CA ILE A 14 24.06 38.90 -5.76
C ILE A 14 23.07 39.80 -6.53
N PRO A 15 22.82 39.55 -7.83
CA PRO A 15 21.88 40.34 -8.61
C PRO A 15 20.50 40.33 -7.95
N VAL A 16 19.83 41.48 -7.90
CA VAL A 16 18.45 41.58 -7.35
C VAL A 16 17.51 40.57 -8.02
N THR A 17 17.74 40.26 -9.30
CA THR A 17 17.01 39.24 -10.07
C THR A 17 17.13 37.84 -9.46
N GLU A 18 18.30 37.42 -8.99
CA GLU A 18 18.49 36.12 -8.32
C GLU A 18 17.75 36.08 -6.98
N LEU A 19 17.75 37.17 -6.20
CA LEU A 19 16.95 37.25 -4.98
C LEU A 19 15.45 37.12 -5.27
N LEU A 20 14.95 37.74 -6.35
CA LEU A 20 13.56 37.64 -6.76
C LEU A 20 13.20 36.22 -7.20
N GLU A 21 14.08 35.53 -7.91
CA GLU A 21 13.88 34.13 -8.30
C GLU A 21 13.87 33.17 -7.10
N ILE A 22 14.69 33.42 -6.09
CA ILE A 22 14.70 32.66 -4.83
C ILE A 22 13.40 32.93 -4.06
N ALA A 23 12.96 34.19 -3.98
CA ALA A 23 11.72 34.56 -3.31
C ALA A 23 10.48 33.93 -3.97
N ASP A 24 10.43 33.92 -5.30
CA ASP A 24 9.38 33.24 -6.07
C ASP A 24 9.40 31.72 -5.83
N TYR A 25 10.60 31.12 -5.81
CA TYR A 25 10.76 29.70 -5.50
C TYR A 25 10.24 29.35 -4.10
N ILE A 26 10.67 30.10 -3.07
CA ILE A 26 10.20 29.90 -1.68
C ILE A 26 8.67 30.03 -1.61
N THR A 27 8.08 30.95 -2.35
CA THR A 27 6.63 31.15 -2.38
C THR A 27 5.91 29.94 -3.00
N LYS A 28 6.40 29.43 -4.14
CA LYS A 28 5.89 28.20 -4.77
C LYS A 28 6.05 26.99 -3.85
N LEU A 29 7.19 26.85 -3.19
CA LEU A 29 7.49 25.76 -2.26
C LEU A 29 6.56 25.79 -1.03
N LYS A 30 6.35 26.97 -0.44
CA LYS A 30 5.35 27.16 0.64
C LYS A 30 3.94 26.77 0.19
N GLY A 31 3.56 27.13 -1.03
CA GLY A 31 2.28 26.71 -1.64
C GLY A 31 2.20 25.19 -1.79
N GLY A 32 3.25 24.54 -2.29
CA GLY A 32 3.35 23.09 -2.41
C GLY A 32 3.25 22.38 -1.05
N ILE A 33 3.96 22.86 -0.03
CA ILE A 33 3.89 22.33 1.34
C ILE A 33 2.47 22.45 1.90
N ALA A 34 1.80 23.59 1.68
CA ALA A 34 0.42 23.77 2.10
C ALA A 34 -0.54 22.80 1.38
N ALA A 35 -0.34 22.57 0.08
CA ALA A 35 -1.15 21.67 -0.74
C ALA A 35 -1.04 20.19 -0.33
N LEU A 36 0.09 19.77 0.26
CA LEU A 36 0.21 18.43 0.86
C LEU A 36 -0.82 18.21 1.97
N ARG A 37 -1.19 19.27 2.71
CA ARG A 37 -2.03 19.19 3.91
C ARG A 37 -1.56 18.09 4.87
N ALA A 38 -0.25 18.07 5.15
CA ALA A 38 0.41 17.02 5.94
C ALA A 38 -0.28 16.73 7.28
N GLN A 39 -0.83 17.76 7.94
CA GLN A 39 -1.57 17.58 9.19
C GLN A 39 -2.83 16.70 9.05
N GLU A 40 -3.61 16.85 7.97
CA GLU A 40 -4.79 15.99 7.69
C GLU A 40 -4.35 14.54 7.42
N LEU A 41 -3.27 14.37 6.65
CA LEU A 41 -2.75 13.05 6.33
C LEU A 41 -2.28 12.31 7.58
N THR A 42 -1.47 12.97 8.42
CA THR A 42 -0.88 12.37 9.61
C THR A 42 -1.89 12.18 10.75
N ARG A 43 -2.88 13.07 10.90
CA ARG A 43 -3.85 12.99 12.01
C ARG A 43 -5.08 12.16 11.68
N ASP A 44 -5.51 12.12 10.42
CA ASP A 44 -6.80 11.53 10.06
C ASP A 44 -6.63 10.36 9.08
N ARG A 45 -6.03 10.60 7.91
CA ARG A 45 -6.07 9.61 6.80
C ARG A 45 -5.19 8.38 7.05
N ILE A 46 -3.96 8.57 7.51
CA ILE A 46 -3.03 7.46 7.78
C ILE A 46 -3.50 6.63 8.99
N PRO A 47 -3.89 7.24 10.14
CA PRO A 47 -4.45 6.49 11.25
C PRO A 47 -5.73 5.73 10.87
N MET A 48 -6.64 6.36 10.11
CA MET A 48 -7.84 5.67 9.63
C MET A 48 -7.49 4.46 8.76
N ALA A 49 -6.53 4.59 7.84
CA ALA A 49 -6.10 3.46 7.02
C ALA A 49 -5.51 2.32 7.86
N HIS A 50 -4.73 2.65 8.89
CA HIS A 50 -4.20 1.66 9.84
C HIS A 50 -5.32 0.92 10.58
N ASP A 51 -6.31 1.64 11.11
CA ASP A 51 -7.43 1.06 11.86
C ASP A 51 -8.33 0.20 10.98
N GLU A 52 -8.56 0.62 9.73
CA GLU A 52 -9.31 -0.15 8.75
C GLU A 52 -8.57 -1.45 8.39
N LEU A 53 -7.26 -1.41 8.15
CA LEU A 53 -6.45 -2.61 7.90
C LEU A 53 -6.41 -3.55 9.12
N GLY A 54 -6.31 -3.01 10.34
CA GLY A 54 -6.39 -3.81 11.56
C GLY A 54 -7.75 -4.51 11.70
N SER A 55 -8.82 -3.80 11.37
CA SER A 55 -10.18 -4.35 11.35
C SER A 55 -10.34 -5.45 10.29
N VAL A 56 -9.71 -5.30 9.13
CA VAL A 56 -9.68 -6.35 8.09
C VAL A 56 -9.03 -7.62 8.65
N VAL A 57 -7.86 -7.51 9.28
CA VAL A 57 -7.17 -8.68 9.86
C VAL A 57 -8.01 -9.36 10.94
N ALA A 58 -8.66 -8.58 11.82
CA ALA A 58 -9.52 -9.15 12.85
C ALA A 58 -10.75 -9.86 12.26
N ALA A 59 -11.40 -9.25 11.27
CA ALA A 59 -12.57 -9.83 10.61
C ALA A 59 -12.23 -11.11 9.84
N THR A 60 -11.12 -11.13 9.10
CA THR A 60 -10.68 -12.31 8.36
C THR A 60 -10.29 -13.45 9.30
N ALA A 61 -9.57 -13.17 10.39
CA ALA A 61 -9.21 -14.16 11.39
C ALA A 61 -10.46 -14.76 12.07
N SER A 62 -11.39 -13.90 12.52
CA SER A 62 -12.63 -14.35 13.16
C SER A 62 -13.48 -15.21 12.23
N ALA A 63 -13.62 -14.82 10.97
CA ALA A 63 -14.40 -15.59 10.01
C ALA A 63 -13.72 -16.91 9.64
N THR A 64 -12.39 -16.92 9.50
CA THR A 64 -11.64 -18.14 9.22
C THR A 64 -11.79 -19.16 10.36
N ASN A 65 -11.76 -18.70 11.62
CA ASN A 65 -12.03 -19.56 12.77
C ASN A 65 -13.45 -20.15 12.72
N ARG A 66 -14.49 -19.34 12.45
CA ARG A 66 -15.87 -19.83 12.31
C ARG A 66 -16.02 -20.88 11.20
N ILE A 67 -15.34 -20.68 10.07
CA ILE A 67 -15.34 -21.63 8.95
C ILE A 67 -14.69 -22.94 9.36
N MET A 68 -13.53 -22.89 10.04
CA MET A 68 -12.84 -24.08 10.53
C MET A 68 -13.67 -24.82 11.57
N GLU A 69 -14.23 -24.13 12.56
CA GLU A 69 -15.11 -24.72 13.59
C GLU A 69 -16.32 -25.43 12.97
N SER A 70 -16.94 -24.83 11.95
CA SER A 70 -18.07 -25.44 11.24
C SER A 70 -17.63 -26.68 10.45
N ALA A 71 -16.49 -26.63 9.79
CA ALA A 71 -15.93 -27.77 9.07
C ALA A 71 -15.53 -28.93 10.01
N GLU A 72 -14.91 -28.62 11.15
CA GLU A 72 -14.58 -29.60 12.20
C GLU A 72 -15.85 -30.23 12.78
N SER A 73 -16.90 -29.43 13.00
CA SER A 73 -18.20 -29.92 13.48
C SER A 73 -18.84 -30.89 12.49
N ILE A 74 -18.68 -30.67 11.17
CA ILE A 74 -19.12 -31.60 10.13
C ILE A 74 -18.34 -32.92 10.19
N LEU A 75 -17.03 -32.89 10.44
CA LEU A 75 -16.20 -34.10 10.54
C LEU A 75 -16.52 -34.94 11.78
N ALA A 76 -16.87 -34.29 12.90
CA ALA A 76 -17.22 -34.94 14.15
C ALA A 76 -18.72 -35.29 14.28
N LEU A 77 -19.47 -35.20 13.18
CA LEU A 77 -20.92 -35.17 13.20
C LEU A 77 -21.52 -36.57 13.37
N GLU A 78 -22.19 -36.80 14.50
CA GLU A 78 -22.96 -38.02 14.73
C GLU A 78 -24.42 -37.82 14.30
N ALA A 79 -24.95 -38.78 13.54
CA ALA A 79 -26.31 -38.75 13.03
C ALA A 79 -27.00 -40.10 13.19
N LYS A 80 -28.31 -40.05 13.48
CA LYS A 80 -29.13 -41.26 13.71
C LYS A 80 -29.68 -41.87 12.40
N SER A 81 -29.64 -41.10 11.32
CA SER A 81 -30.07 -41.49 9.98
C SER A 81 -29.36 -40.63 8.92
N LEU A 82 -29.44 -41.04 7.66
CA LEU A 82 -28.91 -40.24 6.54
C LEU A 82 -29.61 -38.88 6.39
N ASP A 83 -30.92 -38.82 6.65
CA ASP A 83 -31.67 -37.55 6.61
C ASP A 83 -31.25 -36.58 7.73
N ASP A 84 -30.98 -37.11 8.93
CA ASP A 84 -30.45 -36.32 10.06
C ASP A 84 -29.05 -35.80 9.75
N TYR A 85 -28.18 -36.65 9.20
CA TYR A 85 -26.84 -36.27 8.74
C TYR A 85 -26.91 -35.13 7.72
N ARG A 86 -27.72 -35.30 6.68
CA ARG A 86 -27.90 -34.30 5.62
C ARG A 86 -28.35 -32.95 6.18
N ARG A 87 -29.37 -32.94 7.04
CA ARG A 87 -29.88 -31.69 7.64
C ARG A 87 -28.83 -30.96 8.46
N LYS A 88 -28.04 -31.68 9.26
CA LYS A 88 -26.99 -31.07 10.10
C LYS A 88 -25.82 -30.56 9.26
N VAL A 89 -25.43 -31.28 8.22
CA VAL A 89 -24.41 -30.82 7.28
C VAL A 89 -24.89 -29.57 6.54
N GLU A 90 -26.13 -29.55 6.03
CA GLU A 90 -26.71 -28.38 5.37
C GLU A 90 -26.73 -27.14 6.30
N ALA A 91 -26.99 -27.32 7.60
CA ALA A 91 -26.92 -26.24 8.57
C ALA A 91 -25.51 -25.66 8.72
N HIS A 92 -24.49 -26.50 8.92
CA HIS A 92 -23.10 -26.03 9.03
C HIS A 92 -22.54 -25.44 7.73
N ILE A 93 -22.98 -25.92 6.56
CA ILE A 93 -22.67 -25.28 5.29
C ILE A 93 -23.28 -23.87 5.23
N GLY A 94 -24.50 -23.69 5.76
CA GLY A 94 -25.11 -22.37 5.95
C GLY A 94 -24.25 -21.44 6.82
N ASP A 95 -23.75 -21.93 7.95
CA ASP A 95 -22.86 -21.18 8.84
C ASP A 95 -21.55 -20.76 8.14
N ILE A 96 -20.98 -21.64 7.30
CA ILE A 96 -19.80 -21.34 6.48
C ILE A 96 -20.10 -20.22 5.48
N PHE A 97 -21.23 -20.28 4.78
CA PHE A 97 -21.62 -19.22 3.84
C PHE A 97 -21.86 -17.89 4.54
N GLU A 98 -22.50 -17.92 5.71
CA GLU A 98 -22.68 -16.72 6.52
C GLU A 98 -21.33 -16.16 6.99
N ALA A 99 -20.41 -17.01 7.45
CA ALA A 99 -19.07 -16.57 7.85
C ALA A 99 -18.35 -15.89 6.67
N CYS A 100 -18.39 -16.46 5.47
CA CYS A 100 -17.79 -15.91 4.24
C CYS A 100 -18.25 -14.49 3.87
N THR A 101 -19.38 -14.01 4.41
CA THR A 101 -19.81 -12.61 4.21
C THR A 101 -18.81 -11.58 4.74
N PHE A 102 -17.81 -11.99 5.54
CA PHE A 102 -16.66 -11.15 5.92
C PHE A 102 -15.98 -10.50 4.70
N GLN A 103 -16.02 -11.16 3.54
CA GLN A 103 -15.40 -10.68 2.30
C GLN A 103 -15.95 -9.32 1.89
N ASP A 104 -17.26 -9.08 2.02
CA ASP A 104 -17.87 -7.79 1.66
C ASP A 104 -17.37 -6.66 2.55
N ILE A 105 -17.43 -6.86 3.88
CA ILE A 105 -16.96 -5.87 4.84
C ILE A 105 -15.46 -5.60 4.65
N THR A 106 -14.65 -6.63 4.46
CA THR A 106 -13.21 -6.47 4.23
C THR A 106 -12.91 -5.75 2.91
N GLY A 107 -13.66 -6.05 1.84
CA GLY A 107 -13.57 -5.36 0.57
C GLY A 107 -13.84 -3.86 0.71
N GLN A 108 -14.93 -3.49 1.37
CA GLN A 108 -15.28 -2.09 1.63
C GLN A 108 -14.19 -1.36 2.42
N ARG A 109 -13.62 -1.99 3.46
CA ARG A 109 -12.56 -1.40 4.27
C ARG A 109 -11.27 -1.22 3.47
N ILE A 110 -10.88 -2.21 2.67
CA ILE A 110 -9.72 -2.10 1.77
C ILE A 110 -9.93 -0.98 0.75
N SER A 111 -11.14 -0.84 0.18
CA SER A 111 -11.44 0.27 -0.75
C SER A 111 -11.23 1.64 -0.10
N LYS A 112 -11.64 1.83 1.15
CA LYS A 112 -11.37 3.09 1.88
C LYS A 112 -9.88 3.36 2.07
N VAL A 113 -9.11 2.33 2.39
CA VAL A 113 -7.65 2.44 2.54
C VAL A 113 -7.01 2.85 1.21
N VAL A 114 -7.39 2.17 0.12
CA VAL A 114 -6.90 2.48 -1.23
C VAL A 114 -7.25 3.90 -1.63
N GLU A 115 -8.46 4.37 -1.32
CA GLU A 115 -8.85 5.76 -1.59
C GLU A 115 -7.98 6.76 -0.82
N ALA A 116 -7.74 6.51 0.48
CA ALA A 116 -6.89 7.36 1.30
C ALA A 116 -5.45 7.44 0.76
N LEU A 117 -4.89 6.30 0.35
CA LEU A 117 -3.55 6.24 -0.26
C LEU A 117 -3.51 6.92 -1.63
N GLY A 118 -4.54 6.76 -2.47
CA GLY A 118 -4.62 7.45 -3.76
C GLY A 118 -4.71 8.97 -3.62
N GLN A 119 -5.40 9.47 -2.58
CA GLN A 119 -5.42 10.91 -2.27
C GLN A 119 -4.04 11.41 -1.83
N LEU A 120 -3.32 10.62 -1.04
CA LEU A 120 -1.94 10.91 -0.64
C LEU A 120 -1.00 10.96 -1.86
N GLU A 121 -1.04 9.95 -2.72
CA GLU A 121 -0.24 9.89 -3.95
C GLU A 121 -0.49 11.10 -4.86
N LYS A 122 -1.75 11.49 -5.05
CA LYS A 122 -2.10 12.67 -5.84
C LYS A 122 -1.48 13.95 -5.29
N ARG A 123 -1.53 14.15 -3.96
CA ARG A 123 -0.94 15.33 -3.30
C ARG A 123 0.59 15.31 -3.39
N LEU A 124 1.20 14.14 -3.20
CA LEU A 124 2.65 13.98 -3.31
C LEU A 124 3.15 14.20 -4.74
N SER A 125 2.42 13.72 -5.75
CA SER A 125 2.73 13.97 -7.17
C SER A 125 2.67 15.46 -7.53
N GLN A 126 1.67 16.17 -7.02
CA GLN A 126 1.57 17.63 -7.19
C GLN A 126 2.73 18.36 -6.51
N PHE A 127 3.07 17.99 -5.27
CA PHE A 127 4.21 18.55 -4.56
C PHE A 127 5.54 18.28 -5.27
N SER A 128 5.75 17.03 -5.70
CA SER A 128 6.91 16.61 -6.48
C SER A 128 7.05 17.47 -7.73
N THR A 129 5.96 17.73 -8.47
CA THR A 129 6.00 18.61 -9.65
C THR A 129 6.43 20.03 -9.30
N VAL A 130 6.00 20.59 -8.16
CA VAL A 130 6.40 21.94 -7.72
C VAL A 130 7.89 22.01 -7.38
N VAL A 131 8.46 20.92 -6.85
CA VAL A 131 9.89 20.82 -6.46
C VAL A 131 10.79 20.47 -7.65
N ASN A 132 10.41 19.47 -8.44
CA ASN A 132 11.18 18.93 -9.57
C ASN A 132 11.22 19.87 -10.81
N VAL A 133 10.46 20.96 -10.82
CA VAL A 133 10.57 22.01 -11.87
C VAL A 133 11.91 22.76 -11.78
N ARG A 134 12.69 22.61 -10.70
CA ARG A 134 14.07 23.15 -10.60
C ARG A 134 15.14 22.12 -10.24
N ASP A 135 14.79 21.03 -9.57
CA ASP A 135 15.73 19.96 -9.21
C ASP A 135 15.65 18.83 -10.24
N GLY A 136 16.76 18.60 -10.97
CA GLY A 136 16.89 17.45 -11.88
C GLY A 136 16.67 16.12 -11.15
N GLU A 137 16.09 15.15 -11.85
CA GLU A 137 15.79 13.76 -11.45
C GLU A 137 16.26 13.39 -10.03
N ALA A 138 15.33 13.43 -9.06
CA ALA A 138 15.60 12.96 -7.70
C ALA A 138 16.20 11.54 -7.72
N GLU A 139 17.43 11.39 -7.20
CA GLU A 139 18.06 10.09 -6.99
C GLU A 139 17.16 9.23 -6.08
N LEU A 140 16.81 8.04 -6.55
CA LEU A 140 16.07 7.04 -5.77
C LEU A 140 16.86 6.69 -4.49
N ASP A 141 16.20 6.68 -3.34
CA ASP A 141 16.80 6.25 -2.08
C ASP A 141 17.41 4.83 -2.22
N PRO A 142 18.74 4.67 -2.03
CA PRO A 142 19.43 3.38 -2.15
C PRO A 142 18.92 2.32 -1.18
N GLU A 143 18.29 2.70 -0.07
CA GLU A 143 17.69 1.78 0.89
C GLU A 143 16.33 1.27 0.40
N GLU A 144 15.50 2.15 -0.14
CA GLU A 144 14.22 1.79 -0.78
C GLU A 144 14.40 0.88 -1.98
N ALA A 145 15.40 1.15 -2.83
CA ALA A 145 15.75 0.27 -3.96
C ALA A 145 16.14 -1.14 -3.49
N ARG A 146 16.93 -1.25 -2.41
CA ARG A 146 17.31 -2.54 -1.81
C ARG A 146 16.12 -3.27 -1.20
N ARG A 147 15.22 -2.55 -0.51
CA ARG A 147 14.00 -3.11 0.07
C ARG A 147 13.07 -3.66 -1.02
N LYS A 148 12.89 -2.93 -2.12
CA LYS A 148 12.08 -3.37 -3.27
C LYS A 148 12.67 -4.59 -3.95
N ALA A 149 13.98 -4.60 -4.22
CA ALA A 149 14.68 -5.76 -4.78
C ALA A 149 14.55 -7.00 -3.87
N ARG A 150 14.59 -6.83 -2.55
CA ARG A 150 14.36 -7.91 -1.58
C ARG A 150 12.91 -8.41 -1.61
N ALA A 151 11.93 -7.51 -1.68
CA ALA A 151 10.51 -7.86 -1.75
C ALA A 151 10.17 -8.61 -3.04
N GLU A 152 10.67 -8.16 -4.19
CA GLU A 152 10.50 -8.84 -5.48
C GLU A 152 11.13 -10.24 -5.47
N LYS A 153 12.29 -10.41 -4.81
CA LYS A 153 12.93 -11.72 -4.64
C LYS A 153 12.19 -12.66 -3.67
N LEU A 154 11.38 -12.11 -2.76
CA LEU A 154 10.60 -12.85 -1.76
C LEU A 154 9.19 -13.24 -2.25
N LEU A 155 8.76 -12.77 -3.43
CA LEU A 155 7.55 -13.23 -4.10
C LEU A 155 7.76 -14.64 -4.68
N LEU A 156 7.95 -15.62 -3.79
CA LEU A 156 7.98 -17.03 -4.14
C LEU A 156 6.57 -17.59 -3.96
N ASN A 157 5.88 -17.81 -5.08
CA ASN A 157 4.77 -18.75 -5.25
C ASN A 157 3.46 -18.45 -4.50
N GLY A 158 2.85 -17.28 -4.77
CA GLY A 158 1.40 -17.12 -4.64
C GLY A 158 0.68 -17.53 -5.95
N PRO A 159 -0.61 -17.89 -5.92
CA PRO A 159 -1.37 -18.19 -7.14
C PRO A 159 -1.26 -17.00 -8.11
N GLN A 160 -0.65 -17.24 -9.27
CA GLN A 160 -0.40 -16.18 -10.23
C GLN A 160 -1.72 -15.70 -10.84
N PRO A 161 -2.02 -14.39 -10.80
CA PRO A 161 -3.29 -13.87 -11.32
C PRO A 161 -3.44 -14.04 -12.84
N LYS A 162 -2.33 -14.22 -13.59
CA LYS A 162 -2.29 -14.45 -15.06
C LYS A 162 -1.03 -15.22 -15.51
N GLY A 163 -0.56 -16.19 -14.73
CA GLY A 163 0.59 -17.02 -15.09
C GLY A 163 0.27 -18.06 -16.16
N PRO A 164 1.25 -18.65 -16.85
CA PRO A 164 1.02 -19.87 -17.60
C PRO A 164 0.53 -20.92 -16.60
N ALA A 165 -0.74 -21.29 -16.66
CA ALA A 165 -1.25 -22.42 -15.91
C ALA A 165 -0.36 -23.62 -16.27
N THR A 166 0.25 -24.26 -15.27
CA THR A 166 0.97 -25.51 -15.50
C THR A 166 0.00 -26.47 -16.19
N PRO A 167 0.28 -26.89 -17.43
CA PRO A 167 -0.68 -27.70 -18.17
C PRO A 167 -0.81 -29.06 -17.47
N GLN A 168 -2.04 -29.61 -17.50
CA GLN A 168 -2.41 -30.79 -16.70
C GLN A 168 -1.56 -32.02 -17.04
N ASP A 169 -1.10 -32.12 -18.28
CA ASP A 169 -0.16 -33.15 -18.75
C ASP A 169 1.18 -33.14 -17.99
N ALA A 170 1.69 -31.96 -17.62
CA ALA A 170 2.89 -31.83 -16.81
C ALA A 170 2.67 -32.24 -15.34
N ILE A 171 1.44 -32.12 -14.84
CA ILE A 171 1.06 -32.58 -13.49
C ILE A 171 0.93 -34.10 -13.48
N ASP A 172 0.31 -34.67 -14.51
CA ASP A 172 0.09 -36.11 -14.61
C ASP A 172 1.43 -36.88 -14.74
N ALA A 173 2.44 -36.28 -15.40
CA ALA A 173 3.79 -36.84 -15.53
C ALA A 173 4.59 -36.89 -14.21
N LEU A 174 4.20 -36.15 -13.17
CA LEU A 174 4.82 -36.19 -11.84
C LEU A 174 4.33 -37.37 -10.99
N PHE A 175 3.16 -37.92 -11.31
CA PHE A 175 2.52 -39.00 -10.56
C PHE A 175 2.43 -40.31 -11.35
N SER A 176 3.11 -40.39 -12.50
CA SER A 176 3.27 -41.59 -13.34
C SER A 176 4.61 -42.28 -13.11
#